data_AF-A0A0C2I575-F1
#
_entry.id   AF-A0A0C2I575-F1
#
_cell.length_a   1.000
_cell.length_b   1.000
_cell.length_c   1.000
_cell.angle_alpha   90.00
_cell.angle_beta   90.00
_cell.angle_gamma   90.00
#
_symmetry.space_group_name_H-M   'P 1'
#
loop_
_entity.id
_entity.type
_entity.pdbx_description
1 polymer ?
#
loop_
_entity_poly.entity_id
_entity_poly.type
_entity_poly.pdbx_seq_one_letter_code
_entity_poly.pdbx_strand_id
1 'polypeptide(L)' 'MGVYVLDNQPNTFYRQRTYYRWDNGWSRSVSPNGPWEDTDIHGVPPGLGKQFGQ' A
#
# COMPACT_ATOMS: atom_id res chain seq x y z
N MET A 1 11.65 -16.41 5.22
CA MET A 1 10.87 -15.21 5.57
C MET A 1 9.80 -15.05 4.49
N GLY A 2 8.59 -15.55 4.76
CA GLY A 2 7.54 -15.70 3.74
C GLY A 2 6.87 -14.36 3.43
N VAL A 3 6.85 -14.00 2.15
CA VAL A 3 6.02 -12.90 1.65
C VAL A 3 4.59 -13.43 1.56
N TYR A 4 3.69 -12.93 2.40
CA TYR A 4 2.26 -13.22 2.30
C TYR A 4 1.67 -12.31 1.24
N VAL A 5 1.42 -12.86 0.05
CA VAL A 5 0.54 -12.21 -0.93
C VAL A 5 -0.87 -12.42 -0.39
N LEU A 6 -1.49 -11.34 0.08
CA LEU A 6 -2.90 -11.34 0.44
C LEU A 6 -3.68 -11.57 -0.87
N ASP A 7 -4.10 -12.81 -1.07
CA ASP A 7 -4.70 -13.39 -2.29
C ASP A 7 -5.89 -12.60 -2.85
N ASN A 8 -6.46 -11.65 -2.10
CA ASN A 8 -7.65 -10.91 -2.48
C ASN A 8 -7.55 -9.38 -2.35
N GLN A 9 -6.33 -8.82 -2.29
CA GLN A 9 -6.12 -7.37 -2.19
C GLN A 9 -5.21 -6.85 -3.31
N PRO A 10 -5.75 -6.69 -4.54
CA PRO A 10 -4.99 -6.07 -5.62
C PRO A 10 -4.50 -4.68 -5.18
N ASN A 11 -3.29 -4.33 -5.61
CA ASN A 11 -2.65 -3.04 -5.32
C ASN A 11 -2.40 -2.75 -3.83
N THR A 12 -2.30 -3.79 -2.99
CA THR A 12 -1.94 -3.64 -1.57
C THR A 12 -0.52 -4.14 -1.30
N PHE A 13 0.28 -3.31 -0.63
CA PHE A 13 1.71 -3.49 -0.41
C PHE A 13 2.02 -3.37 1.08
N TYR A 14 2.86 -4.24 1.62
CA TYR A 14 3.27 -4.18 3.02
C TYR A 14 4.72 -3.70 3.15
N ARG A 15 4.95 -2.64 3.92
CA ARG A 15 6.28 -2.10 4.21
C ARG A 15 6.34 -1.53 5.61
N GLN A 16 7.43 -1.84 6.34
CA GLN A 16 7.73 -1.23 7.64
C GLN A 16 6.54 -1.23 8.61
N ARG A 17 5.78 -2.34 8.65
CA ARG A 17 4.61 -2.53 9.52
C ARG A 17 3.36 -1.73 9.14
N THR A 18 3.37 -1.15 7.95
CA THR A 18 2.26 -0.40 7.36
C THR A 18 1.89 -1.01 6.02
N TYR A 19 0.60 -1.20 5.80
CA TYR A 19 0.01 -1.55 4.52
C TYR A 19 -0.26 -0.28 3.73
N TYR A 20 -0.04 -0.34 2.44
CA TYR A 20 -0.29 0.73 1.48
C TYR A 20 -1.18 0.17 0.39
N ARG A 21 -2.24 0.89 0.03
CA ARG A 21 -3.14 0.50 -1.06
C ARG A 21 -3.21 1.65 -2.05
N TRP A 22 -3.23 1.30 -3.34
CA TRP A 22 -3.58 2.24 -4.41
C TRP A 22 -5.02 2.02 -4.85
N ASP A 23 -5.86 3.03 -4.65
CA ASP A 23 -7.29 3.05 -5.03
C ASP A 23 -7.68 4.49 -5.41
N ASN A 24 -7.28 4.93 -6.62
CA ASN A 24 -7.44 6.33 -7.08
C ASN A 24 -6.71 7.39 -6.23
N GLY A 25 -5.73 6.93 -5.46
CA GLY A 25 -4.98 7.66 -4.45
C GLY A 25 -4.20 6.67 -3.60
N TRP A 26 -3.19 7.14 -2.87
CA TRP A 26 -2.50 6.28 -1.92
C TRP A 26 -3.21 6.34 -0.58
N SER A 27 -3.46 5.18 0.00
CA SER A 27 -3.92 5.07 1.38
C SER A 27 -3.02 4.12 2.14
N ARG A 28 -2.89 4.32 3.45
CA ARG A 28 -2.11 3.46 4.34
C ARG A 28 -2.97 2.94 5.49
N SER A 29 -2.60 1.78 6.02
CA SER A 29 -3.22 1.23 7.22
C SER A 29 -2.22 0.41 8.01
N VAL A 30 -2.36 0.35 9.32
CA VAL A 30 -1.60 -0.59 10.17
C VAL A 30 -2.15 -2.02 10.10
N SER A 31 -3.31 -2.19 9.45
CA SER A 31 -4.01 -3.46 9.30
C SER A 31 -4.31 -3.73 7.84
N PRO A 32 -4.30 -5.00 7.39
CA PRO A 32 -4.61 -5.34 6.01
C PRO A 32 -6.05 -5.02 5.63
N ASN A 33 -6.96 -4.89 6.59
CA ASN A 33 -8.40 -4.67 6.32
C ASN A 33 -8.83 -3.21 6.56
N GLY A 34 -7.89 -2.28 6.77
CA GLY A 34 -8.18 -0.91 7.19
C GLY A 34 -8.30 -0.75 8.72
N PRO A 35 -8.65 0.45 9.23
CA PRO A 35 -9.07 1.64 8.48
C PRO A 35 -7.94 2.19 7.61
N TRP A 36 -8.28 2.60 6.39
CA TRP A 36 -7.34 3.19 5.45
C TRP A 36 -7.33 4.70 5.64
N GLU A 37 -6.15 5.27 5.83
CA GLU A 37 -5.92 6.71 5.90
C GLU A 37 -5.27 7.17 4.60
N ASP A 38 -5.76 8.27 4.03
CA ASP A 38 -5.15 8.87 2.85
C ASP A 38 -3.69 9.27 3.14
N THR A 39 -2.80 9.04 2.17
CA THR A 39 -1.38 9.36 2.31
C THR A 39 -0.82 9.83 0.99
N ASP A 40 0.15 10.76 1.04
CA ASP A 40 0.82 11.22 -0.16
C ASP A 40 1.83 10.21 -0.71
N ILE A 41 2.12 10.31 -2.02
CA ILE A 41 3.13 9.52 -2.75
C ILE A 41 4.52 9.59 -2.10
N HIS A 42 4.79 10.66 -1.34
CA HIS A 42 6.04 10.86 -0.60
C HIS A 42 6.26 9.82 0.50
N GLY A 43 5.18 9.24 1.05
CA GLY A 43 5.22 8.16 2.04
C GLY A 43 5.38 6.77 1.42
N VAL A 44 5.29 6.67 0.10
CA VAL A 44 5.28 5.42 -0.65
C VAL A 44 6.67 5.17 -1.23
N PRO A 45 7.15 3.92 -1.25
CA PRO A 45 8.40 3.58 -1.94
C PRO A 45 8.40 4.09 -3.39
N PRO A 46 9.48 4.71 -3.87
CA PRO A 46 9.53 5.29 -5.21
C PRO A 46 9.31 4.25 -6.32
N GLY A 47 9.59 2.97 -6.07
CA GLY A 47 9.29 1.88 -7.02
C GLY A 47 7.80 1.61 -7.19
N LEU A 48 6.99 1.81 -6.15
CA LEU A 48 5.54 1.66 -6.19
C LEU A 48 4.86 2.94 -6.69
N GLY A 49 5.37 4.10 -6.26
CA GLY A 49 4.95 5.40 -6.79
C GLY A 49 5.09 5.51 -8.30
N LYS A 50 6.11 4.89 -8.91
CA LYS A 50 6.27 4.83 -10.38
C LYS A 50 5.34 3.85 -11.11
N GLN A 51 4.86 2.82 -10.43
CA GLN A 51 4.00 1.80 -11.06
C GLN A 51 2.52 2.21 -11.03
N PHE A 52 2.13 3.03 -10.06
CA PHE A 52 0.74 3.44 -9.84
C PHE A 52 0.53 4.96 -9.86
N GLY A 53 1.57 5.75 -9.60
CA GLY A 53 1.56 7.19 -9.83
C GLY A 53 1.90 7.47 -11.29
N GLN A 54 1.10 8.34 -11.89
CA GLN A 54 1.21 8.85 -13.25
C GLN A 54 2.62 9.35 -13.60
#